data_AF-A0A2S2NYP2-F1
#
_entry.id   AF-A0A2S2NYP2-F1
#
_cell.length_a   1.000
_cell.length_b   1.000
_cell.length_c   1.000
_cell.angle_alpha   90.00
_cell.angle_beta   90.00
_cell.angle_gamma   90.00
#
_symmetry.space_group_name_H-M   'P 1'
#
loop_
_entity.id
_entity.type
_entity.pdbx_description
1 polymer ?
#
loop_
_entity_poly.entity_id
_entity_poly.type
_entity_poly.pdbx_seq_one_letter_code
_entity_poly.pdbx_strand_id
1 'polypeptide(L)'
;FDCKLLFNAHVSAIKNKSLAVFGMIKRNCSDFRDPLALKCLYTSLVRSLLEYAPLIWDHNNVGHTDQLEKVQNKALRFICHKCNIQRTPHSGYDNILKLLNLQSLKVRRHLSYNTFLTKLLNNEIDDSFLLSQLNFKVKNHYTRNNHLFYIPHSSKNYMSYDPINILMSLGNTKLFLKKNIECIIMYYYYVRYVYVISNWQNFL
;
A
#
# COMPACT_ATOMS: atom_id res chain seq x y z
N PHE A 1 13.15 9.48 17.29
CA PHE A 1 11.75 9.79 16.94
C PHE A 1 11.73 11.05 16.09
N ASP A 2 10.93 11.11 15.01
CA ASP A 2 10.79 12.32 14.18
C ASP A 2 9.65 13.19 14.72
N CYS A 3 10.00 14.31 15.35
CA CYS A 3 9.03 15.23 15.96
C CYS A 3 8.08 15.88 14.94
N LYS A 4 8.42 15.85 13.65
CA LYS A 4 7.60 16.45 12.57
C LYS A 4 6.78 15.42 11.80
N LEU A 5 6.94 14.12 12.10
CA LEU A 5 6.27 13.00 11.42
C LEU A 5 6.44 13.06 9.88
N LEU A 6 7.61 13.47 9.39
CA LEU A 6 7.88 13.57 7.94
C LEU A 6 8.60 12.34 7.40
N PHE A 7 9.26 11.57 8.27
CA PHE A 7 9.98 10.32 7.99
C PHE A 7 11.02 10.44 6.88
N ASN A 8 11.49 11.66 6.58
CA ASN A 8 12.48 11.92 5.52
C ASN A 8 13.77 11.11 5.72
N ALA A 9 14.30 11.14 6.94
CA ALA A 9 15.50 10.38 7.29
C ALA A 9 15.27 8.87 7.13
N HIS A 10 14.11 8.37 7.55
CA HIS A 10 13.74 6.97 7.43
C HIS A 10 13.64 6.52 5.97
N VAL A 11 12.92 7.25 5.12
CA VAL A 11 12.81 6.98 3.68
C VAL A 11 14.18 7.03 3.01
N SER A 12 15.02 8.00 3.38
CA SER A 12 16.39 8.08 2.87
C SER A 12 17.24 6.88 3.27
N ALA A 13 17.09 6.38 4.50
CA ALA A 13 17.80 5.22 5.00
C ALA A 13 17.37 3.94 4.26
N ILE A 14 16.06 3.73 4.06
CA ILE A 14 15.53 2.63 3.25
C ILE A 14 16.10 2.69 1.83
N LYS A 15 15.98 3.85 1.18
CA LYS A 15 16.51 4.06 -0.18
C LYS A 15 18.00 3.72 -0.26
N ASN A 16 18.81 4.24 0.66
CA ASN A 16 20.25 4.03 0.65
C ASN A 16 20.60 2.56 0.89
N LYS A 17 19.91 1.89 1.83
CA LYS A 17 20.06 0.45 2.08
C LYS A 17 19.69 -0.38 0.84
N SER A 18 18.55 -0.09 0.21
CA SER A 18 18.12 -0.74 -1.04
C SER A 18 19.12 -0.53 -2.17
N LEU A 19 19.71 0.67 -2.31
CA LEU A 19 20.74 0.94 -3.30
C LEU A 19 22.06 0.21 -3.01
N ALA A 20 22.44 0.06 -1.74
CA ALA A 20 23.61 -0.72 -1.35
C ALA A 20 23.45 -2.20 -1.72
N VAL A 21 22.29 -2.79 -1.39
CA VAL A 21 21.93 -4.17 -1.78
C VAL A 21 21.85 -4.32 -3.29
N PHE A 22 21.28 -3.35 -4.00
CA PHE A 22 21.28 -3.35 -5.46
C PHE A 22 22.71 -3.29 -6.05
N GLY A 23 23.61 -2.50 -5.44
CA GLY A 23 25.02 -2.46 -5.80
C GLY A 23 25.72 -3.81 -5.60
N MET A 24 25.39 -4.53 -4.53
CA MET A 24 25.86 -5.90 -4.31
C MET A 24 25.38 -6.85 -5.43
N ILE A 25 24.09 -6.81 -5.80
CA ILE A 25 23.55 -7.61 -6.91
C ILE A 25 24.31 -7.28 -8.21
N LYS A 26 24.54 -5.99 -8.50
CA LYS A 26 25.26 -5.58 -9.71
C LYS A 26 26.68 -6.16 -9.80
N ARG A 27 27.39 -6.24 -8.68
CA ARG A 27 28.75 -6.80 -8.62
C ARG A 27 28.77 -8.33 -8.73
N ASN A 28 27.88 -9.00 -7.99
CA ASN A 28 27.88 -10.46 -7.92
C ASN A 28 27.19 -11.13 -9.12
N CYS A 29 26.30 -10.40 -9.81
CA CYS A 29 25.56 -10.92 -10.95
C CYS A 29 26.08 -10.33 -12.28
N SER A 30 27.38 -10.05 -12.36
CA SER A 30 28.02 -9.54 -13.57
C SER A 30 27.87 -10.49 -14.76
N ASP A 31 27.80 -11.79 -14.53
CA ASP A 31 27.77 -12.79 -15.61
C ASP A 31 26.35 -13.25 -15.94
N PHE A 32 25.37 -12.89 -15.12
CA PHE A 32 23.98 -13.25 -15.32
C PHE A 32 23.40 -12.49 -16.52
N ARG A 33 22.77 -13.24 -17.44
CA ARG A 33 22.11 -12.72 -18.64
C ARG A 33 20.62 -13.02 -18.69
N ASP A 34 20.11 -13.82 -17.75
CA ASP A 34 18.69 -14.14 -17.67
C ASP A 34 17.90 -13.00 -16.98
N PRO A 35 16.93 -12.37 -17.66
CA PRO A 35 16.10 -11.33 -17.07
C PRO A 35 15.23 -11.83 -15.92
N LEU A 36 14.82 -13.10 -15.92
CA LEU A 36 13.97 -13.66 -14.88
C LEU A 36 14.75 -13.86 -13.58
N ALA A 37 15.96 -14.40 -13.64
CA ALA A 37 16.85 -14.51 -12.48
C ALA A 37 17.17 -13.13 -11.86
N LEU A 38 17.53 -12.14 -12.67
CA LEU A 38 17.81 -10.78 -12.18
C LEU A 38 16.56 -10.12 -11.59
N LYS A 39 15.38 -10.34 -12.19
CA LYS A 39 14.11 -9.92 -11.62
C LYS A 39 13.90 -10.58 -10.26
N CYS A 40 14.08 -11.88 -10.14
CA CYS A 40 13.90 -12.62 -8.89
C CYS A 40 14.78 -12.04 -7.77
N LEU A 41 16.07 -11.82 -8.06
CA LEU A 41 17.02 -11.20 -7.12
C LEU A 41 16.61 -9.79 -6.71
N TYR A 42 16.21 -8.95 -7.67
CA TYR A 42 15.68 -7.62 -7.36
C TYR A 42 14.46 -7.71 -6.42
N THR A 43 13.51 -8.58 -6.75
CA THR A 43 12.24 -8.68 -6.02
C THR A 43 12.39 -9.24 -4.60
N SER A 44 13.34 -10.15 -4.39
CA SER A 44 13.57 -10.81 -3.09
C SER A 44 14.43 -9.96 -2.15
N LEU A 45 15.44 -9.26 -2.68
CA LEU A 45 16.42 -8.55 -1.85
C LEU A 45 16.20 -7.03 -1.78
N VAL A 46 15.90 -6.39 -2.91
CA VAL A 46 15.81 -4.92 -2.98
C VAL A 46 14.37 -4.47 -2.73
N ARG A 47 13.41 -5.09 -3.43
CA ARG A 47 12.00 -4.70 -3.35
C ARG A 47 11.40 -5.01 -1.98
N SER A 48 11.77 -6.12 -1.35
CA SER A 48 11.36 -6.47 0.01
C SER A 48 11.70 -5.38 1.04
N LEU A 49 12.87 -4.74 0.90
CA LEU A 49 13.26 -3.61 1.75
C LEU A 49 12.43 -2.35 1.49
N LEU A 50 12.08 -2.08 0.23
CA LEU A 50 11.26 -0.93 -0.16
C LEU A 50 9.79 -1.10 0.25
N GLU A 51 9.32 -2.34 0.34
CA GLU A 51 7.94 -2.70 0.70
C GLU A 51 7.76 -3.03 2.19
N TYR A 52 8.80 -2.83 3.02
CA TYR A 52 8.70 -3.13 4.45
C TYR A 52 7.87 -2.09 5.19
N ALA A 53 6.82 -2.55 5.89
CA ALA A 53 5.97 -1.77 6.78
C ALA A 53 5.57 -0.37 6.27
N PRO A 54 5.07 -0.22 5.02
CA PRO A 54 4.85 1.07 4.40
C PRO A 54 3.80 1.91 5.15
N LEU A 55 2.91 1.26 5.91
CA LEU A 55 1.83 1.90 6.65
C LEU A 55 2.35 2.88 7.71
N ILE A 56 3.55 2.63 8.24
CA ILE A 56 4.12 3.41 9.33
C ILE A 56 4.79 4.69 8.81
N TRP A 57 5.43 4.63 7.64
CA TRP A 57 6.31 5.70 7.15
C TRP A 57 5.84 6.36 5.85
N ASP A 58 4.87 5.80 5.14
CA ASP A 58 4.40 6.34 3.86
C ASP A 58 3.33 7.41 4.07
N HIS A 59 3.75 8.66 4.03
CA HIS A 59 2.87 9.82 4.25
C HIS A 59 2.22 10.29 2.95
N ASN A 60 1.96 9.40 1.99
CA ASN A 60 1.49 9.74 0.64
C ASN A 60 2.27 10.89 -0.04
N ASN A 61 3.52 11.12 0.38
CA ASN A 61 4.33 12.21 -0.12
C ASN A 61 4.82 11.83 -1.52
N VAL A 62 4.46 12.65 -2.51
CA VAL A 62 4.85 12.45 -3.91
C VAL A 62 6.37 12.37 -4.02
N GLY A 63 7.11 13.22 -3.29
CA GLY A 63 8.58 13.20 -3.29
C GLY A 63 9.17 11.90 -2.78
N HIS A 64 8.61 11.30 -1.73
CA HIS A 64 9.06 10.01 -1.19
C HIS A 64 8.77 8.87 -2.17
N THR A 65 7.55 8.88 -2.73
CA THR A 65 7.15 7.90 -3.74
C THR A 65 8.09 7.95 -4.94
N ASP A 66 8.36 9.13 -5.48
CA ASP A 66 9.24 9.31 -6.63
C ASP A 66 10.68 8.87 -6.34
N GLN A 67 11.19 9.13 -5.13
CA GLN A 67 12.52 8.67 -4.72
C GLN A 67 12.64 7.15 -4.70
N LEU A 68 11.63 6.45 -4.20
CA LEU A 68 11.61 4.99 -4.16
C LEU A 68 11.39 4.40 -5.56
N GLU A 69 10.50 4.97 -6.37
CA GLU A 69 10.28 4.56 -7.75
C GLU A 69 11.55 4.74 -8.61
N LYS A 70 12.38 5.75 -8.33
CA LYS A 70 13.71 5.89 -8.96
C LYS A 70 14.64 4.72 -8.66
N VAL A 71 14.56 4.10 -7.47
CA VAL A 71 15.34 2.89 -7.15
C VAL A 71 14.87 1.72 -8.00
N GLN A 72 13.55 1.51 -8.11
CA GLN A 72 12.98 0.48 -8.99
C GLN A 72 13.39 0.71 -10.44
N ASN A 73 13.23 1.94 -10.96
CA ASN A 73 13.62 2.29 -12.32
C ASN A 73 15.12 2.03 -12.58
N LYS A 74 15.99 2.32 -11.61
CA LYS A 74 17.43 2.02 -11.72
C LYS A 74 17.70 0.52 -11.84
N ALA A 75 16.99 -0.30 -11.07
CA ALA A 75 17.10 -1.76 -11.17
C ALA A 75 16.60 -2.28 -12.52
N LEU A 76 15.45 -1.80 -13.00
CA LEU A 76 14.91 -2.20 -14.30
C LEU A 76 15.84 -1.83 -15.46
N ARG A 77 16.44 -0.63 -15.42
CA ARG A 77 17.43 -0.21 -16.43
C ARG A 77 18.63 -1.14 -16.48
N PHE A 78 19.10 -1.59 -15.33
CA PHE A 78 20.19 -2.57 -15.26
C PHE A 78 19.78 -3.91 -15.88
N ILE A 79 18.58 -4.42 -15.57
CA ILE A 79 18.06 -5.67 -16.17
C ILE A 79 17.96 -5.52 -17.69
N CYS A 80 17.36 -4.44 -18.20
CA CYS A 80 17.23 -4.22 -19.63
C CYS A 80 18.59 -4.16 -20.33
N HIS A 81 19.56 -3.46 -19.74
CA HIS A 81 20.92 -3.37 -20.27
C HIS A 81 21.61 -4.74 -20.29
N LYS A 82 21.44 -5.55 -19.24
CA LYS A 82 22.08 -6.88 -19.15
C LYS A 82 21.51 -7.91 -20.11
N CYS A 83 20.21 -7.80 -20.41
CA CYS A 83 19.48 -8.77 -21.21
C CYS A 83 19.23 -8.31 -22.65
N ASN A 84 19.89 -7.24 -23.11
CA ASN A 84 19.72 -6.63 -24.43
C ASN A 84 18.25 -6.31 -24.79
N ILE A 85 17.45 -5.95 -23.78
CA ILE A 85 16.06 -5.56 -23.99
C ILE A 85 16.06 -4.13 -24.54
N GLN A 86 15.54 -3.95 -25.74
CA GLN A 86 15.46 -2.64 -26.37
C GLN A 86 14.59 -1.71 -25.53
N ARG A 87 15.18 -0.57 -25.18
CA ARG A 87 14.52 0.49 -24.42
C ARG A 87 14.54 1.73 -25.29
N THR A 88 13.38 2.15 -25.79
CA THR A 88 13.35 3.36 -26.62
C THR A 88 13.82 4.55 -25.78
N PRO A 89 14.55 5.51 -26.37
CA PRO A 89 14.83 6.78 -25.72
C PRO A 89 13.49 7.38 -25.29
N HIS A 90 13.38 7.81 -24.03
CA HIS A 90 12.13 8.31 -23.44
C HIS A 90 10.97 7.30 -23.27
N SER A 91 11.17 5.98 -23.47
CA SER A 91 10.15 4.98 -23.06
C SER A 91 9.79 5.14 -21.59
N GLY A 92 8.48 5.18 -21.35
CA GLY A 92 7.88 5.27 -20.03
C GLY A 92 8.26 4.08 -19.15
N TYR A 93 8.57 4.38 -17.90
CA TYR A 93 8.77 3.43 -16.80
C TYR A 93 7.74 2.28 -16.80
N ASP A 94 6.48 2.62 -17.11
CA ASP A 94 5.35 1.67 -17.14
C ASP A 94 5.47 0.59 -18.21
N ASN A 95 6.11 0.85 -19.35
CA ASN A 95 6.25 -0.14 -20.42
C ASN A 95 7.19 -1.28 -19.98
N ILE A 96 8.26 -0.93 -19.26
CA ILE A 96 9.24 -1.91 -18.75
C ILE A 96 8.63 -2.71 -17.60
N LEU A 97 7.82 -2.04 -16.76
CA LEU A 97 7.05 -2.73 -15.73
C LEU A 97 6.15 -3.80 -16.33
N LYS A 98 5.39 -3.47 -17.38
CA LYS A 98 4.52 -4.43 -18.09
C LYS A 98 5.35 -5.56 -18.70
N LEU A 99 6.45 -5.26 -19.37
CA LEU A 99 7.31 -6.27 -20.00
C LEU A 99 7.86 -7.29 -18.99
N LEU A 100 8.30 -6.83 -17.81
CA LEU A 100 8.86 -7.69 -16.77
C LEU A 100 7.81 -8.28 -15.81
N ASN A 101 6.52 -8.01 -16.07
CA ASN A 101 5.38 -8.36 -15.20
C ASN A 101 5.58 -7.86 -13.76
N LEU A 102 5.99 -6.60 -13.61
CA LEU A 102 6.17 -5.92 -12.34
C LEU A 102 5.12 -4.81 -12.17
N GLN A 103 4.74 -4.57 -10.92
CA GLN A 103 3.88 -3.44 -10.55
C GLN A 103 4.75 -2.29 -10.01
N SER A 104 4.24 -1.07 -10.08
CA SER A 104 4.86 0.07 -9.41
C SER A 104 4.86 -0.11 -7.89
N LEU A 105 5.85 0.47 -7.21
CA LEU A 105 5.94 0.39 -5.75
C LEU A 105 4.73 1.08 -5.10
N LYS A 106 4.21 2.16 -5.70
CA LYS A 106 2.98 2.80 -5.26
C LYS A 106 1.80 1.82 -5.21
N VAL A 107 1.56 1.09 -6.30
CA VAL A 107 0.46 0.11 -6.35
C VAL A 107 0.66 -1.00 -5.31
N ARG A 108 1.90 -1.48 -5.16
CA ARG A 108 2.26 -2.51 -4.18
C ARG A 108 2.01 -2.08 -2.73
N ARG A 109 2.32 -0.83 -2.38
CA ARG A 109 2.03 -0.26 -1.05
C ARG A 109 0.52 -0.19 -0.81
N HIS A 110 -0.26 0.28 -1.79
CA HIS A 110 -1.72 0.27 -1.70
C HIS A 110 -2.30 -1.13 -1.52
N LEU A 111 -1.75 -2.15 -2.19
CA LEU A 111 -2.15 -3.53 -1.95
C LEU A 111 -1.83 -3.98 -0.52
N SER A 112 -0.67 -3.60 0.01
CA SER A 112 -0.28 -3.92 1.40
C SER A 112 -1.22 -3.28 2.41
N TYR A 113 -1.64 -2.03 2.18
CA TYR A 113 -2.67 -1.35 3.00
C TYR A 113 -4.01 -2.07 2.95
N ASN A 114 -4.46 -2.44 1.76
CA ASN A 114 -5.70 -3.17 1.59
C ASN A 114 -5.66 -4.54 2.28
N THR A 115 -4.57 -5.31 2.11
CA THR A 115 -4.40 -6.59 2.78
C THR A 115 -4.37 -6.44 4.30
N PHE A 116 -3.70 -5.41 4.82
CA PHE A 116 -3.71 -5.14 6.25
C PHE A 116 -5.13 -4.83 6.75
N LEU A 117 -5.87 -3.97 6.05
CA LEU A 117 -7.23 -3.61 6.40
C LEU A 117 -8.18 -4.83 6.34
N THR A 118 -8.09 -5.68 5.32
CA THR A 118 -8.93 -6.88 5.24
C THR A 118 -8.67 -7.84 6.38
N LYS A 119 -7.41 -8.01 6.76
CA LYS A 119 -7.02 -8.89 7.86
C LYS A 119 -7.53 -8.37 9.19
N LEU A 120 -7.46 -7.06 9.40
CA LEU A 120 -8.01 -6.40 10.58
C LEU A 120 -9.53 -6.56 10.67
N LEU A 121 -10.26 -6.41 9.55
CA LEU A 121 -11.73 -6.57 9.52
C LEU A 121 -12.19 -8.03 9.69
N ASN A 122 -11.40 -8.98 9.19
CA ASN A 122 -11.72 -10.41 9.27
C ASN A 122 -11.26 -11.06 10.58
N ASN A 123 -10.78 -10.26 11.55
CA ASN A 123 -10.18 -10.74 12.80
C ASN A 123 -9.00 -11.71 12.59
N GLU A 124 -8.29 -11.64 11.45
CA GLU A 124 -7.00 -12.32 11.28
C GLU A 124 -5.88 -11.61 12.05
N ILE A 125 -6.05 -10.31 12.30
CA ILE A 125 -5.22 -9.50 13.19
C ILE A 125 -6.12 -9.07 14.34
N ASP A 126 -5.88 -9.63 15.53
CA ASP A 126 -6.63 -9.30 16.74
C ASP A 126 -6.02 -8.09 17.42
N ASP A 127 -6.50 -6.90 17.03
CA ASP A 127 -6.17 -5.63 17.67
C ASP A 127 -7.43 -4.80 17.86
N SER A 128 -8.05 -4.95 19.03
CA SER A 128 -9.28 -4.24 19.40
C SER A 128 -9.08 -2.72 19.44
N PHE A 129 -7.87 -2.25 19.78
CA PHE A 129 -7.57 -0.83 19.81
C PHE A 129 -7.58 -0.27 18.39
N LEU A 130 -6.86 -0.88 17.46
CA LEU A 130 -6.80 -0.40 16.08
C LEU A 130 -8.15 -0.48 15.38
N LEU A 131 -8.93 -1.53 15.64
CA LEU A 131 -10.29 -1.67 15.13
C LEU A 131 -11.21 -0.55 15.65
N SER A 132 -11.07 -0.16 16.93
CA SER A 132 -11.86 0.94 17.53
C SER A 132 -11.59 2.30 16.88
N GLN A 133 -10.42 2.50 16.27
CA GLN A 133 -10.06 3.74 15.59
C GLN A 133 -10.66 3.85 14.18
N LEU A 134 -11.17 2.74 13.61
CA LEU A 134 -11.81 2.74 12.30
C LEU A 134 -13.23 3.29 12.39
N ASN A 135 -13.47 4.42 11.71
CA ASN A 135 -14.77 5.05 11.67
C ASN A 135 -15.61 4.45 10.54
N PHE A 136 -16.56 3.58 10.85
CA PHE A 136 -17.49 3.04 9.86
C PHE A 136 -18.59 4.05 9.55
N LYS A 137 -18.90 4.20 8.26
CA LYS A 137 -20.01 5.02 7.79
C LYS A 137 -21.27 4.16 7.69
N VAL A 138 -22.09 4.18 8.73
CA VAL A 138 -23.42 3.57 8.69
C VAL A 138 -24.35 4.47 7.87
N LYS A 139 -25.00 3.90 6.86
CA LYS A 139 -25.95 4.64 6.03
C LYS A 139 -27.37 4.44 6.55
N ASN A 140 -28.06 5.53 6.86
CA ASN A 140 -29.52 5.52 7.07
C ASN A 140 -30.31 5.66 5.75
N HIS A 141 -29.67 6.13 4.67
CA HIS A 141 -30.34 6.35 3.37
C HIS A 141 -29.47 5.92 2.18
N TYR A 142 -30.13 5.49 1.10
CA TYR A 142 -29.49 5.10 -0.16
C TYR A 142 -28.94 6.32 -0.91
N THR A 143 -27.75 6.75 -0.51
CA THR A 143 -27.01 7.80 -1.21
C THR A 143 -26.12 7.21 -2.30
N ARG A 144 -25.91 7.98 -3.39
CA ARG A 144 -25.03 7.60 -4.52
C ARG A 144 -23.58 7.31 -4.11
N ASN A 145 -23.16 7.78 -2.93
CA ASN A 145 -21.83 7.56 -2.40
C ASN A 145 -21.79 6.27 -1.55
N ASN A 146 -21.00 5.27 -1.96
CA ASN A 146 -20.87 3.98 -1.27
C ASN A 146 -19.56 3.80 -0.47
N HIS A 147 -19.06 4.86 0.15
CA HIS A 147 -17.95 4.76 1.11
C HIS A 147 -18.33 3.96 2.35
N LEU A 148 -17.47 3.00 2.73
CA LEU A 148 -17.58 2.15 3.90
C LEU A 148 -17.09 2.86 5.18
N PHE A 149 -16.08 3.72 5.02
CA PHE A 149 -15.45 4.44 6.13
C PHE A 149 -15.74 5.94 6.07
N TYR A 150 -15.83 6.55 7.25
CA TYR A 150 -15.91 7.99 7.44
C TYR A 150 -14.52 8.52 7.80
N ILE A 151 -13.97 9.42 6.98
CA ILE A 151 -12.66 10.04 7.27
C ILE A 151 -12.94 11.36 8.00
N PRO A 152 -12.43 11.55 9.23
CA PRO A 152 -12.63 12.79 9.96
C PRO A 152 -12.03 13.96 9.18
N HIS A 153 -12.81 15.01 9.00
CA HIS A 153 -12.31 16.23 8.37
C HIS A 153 -11.37 16.94 9.33
N SER A 154 -10.19 17.34 8.84
CA SER A 154 -9.27 18.16 9.61
C SER A 154 -8.70 19.26 8.73
N SER A 155 -8.46 20.43 9.30
CA SER A 155 -7.83 21.56 8.61
C SER A 155 -6.31 21.37 8.43
N LYS A 156 -5.71 20.40 9.11
CA LYS A 156 -4.26 20.21 9.17
C LYS A 156 -3.83 19.09 8.21
N ASN A 157 -2.96 19.44 7.25
CA ASN A 157 -2.49 18.50 6.22
C ASN A 157 -1.88 17.21 6.79
N TYR A 158 -1.20 17.25 7.95
CA TYR A 158 -0.57 16.05 8.50
C TYR A 158 -1.57 14.98 8.94
N MET A 159 -2.81 15.34 9.27
CA MET A 159 -3.83 14.36 9.66
C MET A 159 -4.23 13.48 8.47
N SER A 160 -4.11 13.99 7.24
CA SER A 160 -4.35 13.20 6.03
C SER A 160 -3.28 12.11 5.82
N TYR A 161 -2.15 12.23 6.52
CA TYR A 161 -1.07 11.25 6.52
C TYR A 161 -1.11 10.27 7.69
N ASP A 162 -2.11 10.39 8.57
CA ASP A 162 -2.33 9.41 9.62
C ASP A 162 -2.57 8.03 8.98
N PRO A 163 -1.84 6.98 9.39
CA PRO A 163 -2.03 5.62 8.91
C PRO A 163 -3.50 5.17 8.90
N ILE A 164 -4.28 5.53 9.91
CA ILE A 164 -5.70 5.16 10.03
C ILE A 164 -6.53 5.86 8.94
N ASN A 165 -6.29 7.15 8.70
CA ASN A 165 -6.97 7.91 7.65
C ASN A 165 -6.61 7.42 6.25
N ILE A 166 -5.34 7.04 6.03
CA ILE A 166 -4.89 6.42 4.78
C ILE A 166 -5.62 5.10 4.54
N LEU A 167 -5.69 4.22 5.55
CA LEU A 167 -6.41 2.94 5.45
C LEU A 167 -7.88 3.14 5.11
N MET A 168 -8.58 4.04 5.83
CA MET A 168 -9.99 4.35 5.59
C MET A 168 -10.20 4.94 4.18
N SER A 169 -9.33 5.84 3.75
CA SER A 169 -9.37 6.40 2.39
C SER A 169 -9.21 5.33 1.31
N LEU A 170 -8.38 4.31 1.55
CA LEU A 170 -8.16 3.23 0.60
C LEU A 170 -9.26 2.18 0.62
N GLY A 171 -9.81 1.88 1.80
CA GLY A 171 -11.00 1.04 1.95
C GLY A 171 -12.21 1.60 1.21
N ASN A 172 -12.28 2.92 1.06
CA ASN A 172 -13.30 3.62 0.29
C ASN A 172 -13.14 3.54 -1.23
N THR A 173 -12.03 2.98 -1.74
CA THR A 173 -11.81 2.83 -3.18
C THR A 173 -12.62 1.66 -3.75
N LYS A 174 -13.13 1.81 -4.98
CA LYS A 174 -13.95 0.78 -5.66
C LYS A 174 -13.25 -0.58 -5.81
N LEU A 175 -11.91 -0.59 -5.85
CA LEU A 175 -11.10 -1.80 -6.00
C LEU A 175 -11.15 -2.67 -4.73
N PHE A 176 -11.13 -2.05 -3.55
CA PHE A 176 -11.24 -2.73 -2.27
C PHE A 176 -12.62 -3.36 -2.10
N LEU A 177 -13.67 -2.57 -2.37
CA LEU A 177 -15.06 -3.00 -2.23
C LEU A 177 -15.43 -4.17 -3.14
N LYS A 178 -14.88 -4.25 -4.35
CA LYS A 178 -15.12 -5.38 -5.28
C LYS A 178 -14.48 -6.70 -4.83
N LYS A 179 -13.37 -6.66 -4.10
CA LYS A 179 -12.64 -7.86 -3.67
C LYS A 179 -13.15 -8.45 -2.35
N ASN A 180 -13.78 -7.63 -1.51
CA ASN A 180 -14.18 -8.01 -0.14
C ASN A 180 -15.69 -7.96 0.08
N ILE A 181 -16.48 -8.18 -0.97
CA ILE A 181 -17.95 -8.11 -0.92
C ILE A 181 -18.51 -9.03 0.18
N GLU A 182 -17.97 -10.24 0.34
CA GLU A 182 -18.46 -11.23 1.33
C GLU A 182 -18.27 -10.74 2.78
N CYS A 183 -17.10 -10.20 3.11
CA CYS A 183 -16.81 -9.64 4.44
C CYS A 183 -17.69 -8.42 4.75
N ILE A 184 -17.94 -7.57 3.75
CA ILE A 184 -18.81 -6.39 3.89
C ILE A 184 -20.26 -6.81 4.13
N ILE A 185 -20.72 -7.85 3.42
CA ILE A 185 -22.07 -8.41 3.60
C ILE A 185 -22.22 -9.00 5.01
N MET A 186 -21.27 -9.82 5.46
CA MET A 186 -21.27 -10.41 6.81
C MET A 186 -21.30 -9.34 7.91
N TYR A 187 -20.48 -8.29 7.79
CA TYR A 187 -20.47 -7.19 8.73
C TYR A 187 -21.77 -6.36 8.68
N TYR A 188 -22.33 -6.12 7.49
CA TYR A 188 -23.61 -5.44 7.35
C TYR A 188 -24.76 -6.20 8.03
N TYR A 189 -24.77 -7.53 7.90
CA TYR A 189 -25.71 -8.39 8.63
C TYR A 189 -25.48 -8.32 10.15
N TYR A 190 -24.22 -8.35 10.60
CA TYR A 190 -23.89 -8.24 12.02
C TYR A 190 -24.33 -6.88 12.62
N VAL A 191 -23.98 -5.76 11.99
CA VAL A 191 -24.38 -4.42 12.46
C VAL A 191 -25.90 -4.28 12.46
N ARG A 192 -26.59 -4.77 11.41
CA ARG A 192 -28.06 -4.77 11.37
C ARG A 192 -28.66 -5.63 12.49
N TYR A 193 -28.07 -6.79 12.79
CA TYR A 193 -28.51 -7.67 13.87
C TYR A 193 -28.35 -6.98 15.24
N VAL A 194 -27.20 -6.38 15.50
CA VAL A 194 -26.94 -5.62 16.75
C VAL A 194 -27.88 -4.42 16.88
N TYR A 195 -28.09 -3.65 15.81
CA TYR A 195 -28.98 -2.47 15.82
C TYR A 195 -30.45 -2.84 16.03
N VAL A 196 -30.87 -3.99 15.50
CA VAL A 196 -32.23 -4.53 15.74
C VAL A 196 -32.36 -4.94 17.20
N ILE A 197 -31.39 -5.65 17.78
CA ILE A 197 -31.45 -6.08 19.18
C ILE A 197 -31.44 -4.90 20.16
N SER A 198 -30.61 -3.88 19.92
CA SER A 198 -30.57 -2.68 20.77
C SER A 198 -31.86 -1.86 20.71
N ASN A 199 -32.59 -1.90 19.59
CA ASN A 199 -33.91 -1.27 19.49
C ASN A 199 -35.00 -2.10 20.17
N TRP A 200 -34.89 -3.43 20.22
CA TRP A 200 -35.85 -4.27 20.94
C TRP A 200 -35.72 -4.18 22.47
N GLN A 201 -34.51 -3.93 23.00
CA GLN A 201 -34.30 -3.72 24.44
C GLN A 201 -34.83 -2.37 24.96
N ASN A 202 -35.10 -1.39 24.08
CA ASN A 202 -35.71 -0.11 24.47
C ASN A 202 -37.26 -0.13 24.44
N PHE A 203 -37.87 -1.27 24.12
CA PHE A 203 -39.34 -1.47 24.07
C PHE A 203 -39.85 -2.43 25.16
N LEU A 204 -39.00 -2.82 26.12
CA LEU A 204 -39.33 -3.55 27.35
C LEU A 204 -39.00 -2.67 28.56
#